data_AF-A0A9D1GQW4-F1
#
_entry.id   AF-A0A9D1GQW4-F1
#
_cell.length_a   1.000
_cell.length_b   1.000
_cell.length_c   1.000
_cell.angle_alpha   90.00
_cell.angle_beta   90.00
_cell.angle_gamma   90.00
#
_symmetry.space_group_name_H-M   'P 1'
#
loop_
_entity.id
_entity.type
_entity.pdbx_description
1 polymer ?
#
loop_
_entity_poly.entity_id
_entity_poly.type
_entity_poly.pdbx_seq_one_letter_code
_entity_poly.pdbx_strand_id
1 'polypeptide(L)'
;MTFVQEYQLLEDRFHVFKSITYDKMMKMLTQFKTGIIYIGGAWCKNCQAIVALLNKTAKASKIRTVYNYDPHFINVFKEEVDLRDCGDLETKLKYYALVEKVGFKSDELVVDTLIPRMPVPMILGIKNGSCIGMVSGEYVLDQEGLHEEGCCEDQTEQFVSKLKELFKKVKEKNRGRM
;
A
#
# COMPACT_ATOMS: atom_id res chain seq x y z
N MET A 1 10.26 15.22 -7.89
CA MET A 1 11.32 14.18 -7.97
C MET A 1 10.72 12.96 -8.64
N THR A 2 11.54 12.03 -9.16
CA THR A 2 11.03 10.74 -9.67
C THR A 2 10.92 9.74 -8.52
N PHE A 3 10.07 8.74 -8.65
CA PHE A 3 9.83 7.73 -7.60
C PHE A 3 11.14 7.10 -7.07
N VAL A 4 12.09 6.79 -7.95
CA VAL A 4 13.43 6.25 -7.61
C VAL A 4 14.30 7.23 -6.82
N GLN A 5 14.12 8.54 -7.00
CA GLN A 5 14.90 9.54 -6.27
C GLN A 5 14.48 9.65 -4.80
N GLU A 6 13.23 9.33 -4.50
CA GLU A 6 12.68 9.39 -3.14
C GLU A 6 12.89 8.05 -2.40
N TYR A 7 12.85 6.94 -3.11
CA TYR A 7 13.08 5.59 -2.58
C TYR A 7 14.52 5.13 -2.78
N GLN A 8 15.38 5.35 -1.77
CA GLN A 8 16.83 5.10 -1.85
C GLN A 8 17.18 3.63 -2.14
N LEU A 9 16.36 2.70 -1.62
CA LEU A 9 16.59 1.25 -1.80
C LEU A 9 16.03 0.72 -3.14
N LEU A 10 15.36 1.56 -3.94
CA LEU A 10 14.85 1.18 -5.26
C LEU A 10 15.78 1.66 -6.38
N GLU A 11 16.76 0.83 -6.75
CA GLU A 11 17.73 1.20 -7.81
C GLU A 11 17.19 1.00 -9.24
N ASP A 12 16.10 0.24 -9.39
CA ASP A 12 15.55 -0.16 -10.67
C ASP A 12 14.79 0.98 -11.36
N ARG A 13 15.44 1.61 -12.35
CA ARG A 13 14.87 2.70 -13.16
C ARG A 13 13.64 2.30 -13.98
N PHE A 14 13.42 1.00 -14.21
CA PHE A 14 12.24 0.47 -14.91
C PHE A 14 11.26 -0.19 -13.92
N HIS A 15 11.09 0.40 -12.74
CA HIS A 15 10.20 -0.11 -11.70
C HIS A 15 8.73 -0.17 -12.13
N VAL A 16 7.94 -0.96 -11.41
CA VAL A 16 6.50 -1.13 -11.66
C VAL A 16 5.63 -0.03 -11.04
N PHE A 17 6.17 0.84 -10.19
CA PHE A 17 5.38 1.82 -9.46
C PHE A 17 4.86 2.97 -10.32
N LYS A 18 3.60 3.34 -10.09
CA LYS A 18 2.97 4.54 -10.65
C LYS A 18 2.25 5.30 -9.55
N SER A 19 2.76 6.46 -9.17
CA SER A 19 2.10 7.33 -8.18
C SER A 19 0.72 7.79 -8.68
N ILE A 20 -0.25 7.79 -7.77
CA ILE A 20 -1.63 8.16 -8.03
C ILE A 20 -2.17 9.09 -6.93
N THR A 21 -3.16 9.89 -7.27
CA THR A 21 -3.88 10.72 -6.30
C THR A 21 -4.97 9.92 -5.58
N TYR A 22 -5.48 10.47 -4.47
CA TYR A 22 -6.65 9.95 -3.77
C TYR A 22 -7.82 9.66 -4.72
N ASP A 23 -8.18 10.62 -5.59
CA ASP A 23 -9.28 10.44 -6.54
C ASP A 23 -9.07 9.26 -7.48
N LYS A 24 -7.82 9.05 -7.92
CA LYS A 24 -7.50 7.92 -8.79
C LYS A 24 -7.58 6.60 -8.03
N MET A 25 -7.17 6.57 -6.77
CA MET A 25 -7.31 5.42 -5.88
C MET A 25 -8.79 5.07 -5.67
N MET A 26 -9.61 6.06 -5.30
CA MET A 26 -11.05 5.87 -5.12
C MET A 26 -11.76 5.44 -6.40
N LYS A 27 -11.36 5.95 -7.57
CA LYS A 27 -11.85 5.45 -8.87
C LYS A 27 -11.51 3.98 -9.10
N MET A 28 -10.36 3.49 -8.63
CA MET A 28 -10.05 2.06 -8.73
C MET A 28 -11.01 1.20 -7.90
N LEU A 29 -11.36 1.67 -6.70
CA LEU A 29 -12.27 0.98 -5.78
C LEU A 29 -13.74 1.07 -6.22
N THR A 30 -14.14 2.18 -6.85
CA THR A 30 -15.57 2.44 -7.17
C THR A 30 -15.97 2.10 -8.61
N GLN A 31 -15.02 2.03 -9.55
CA GLN A 31 -15.31 1.78 -10.98
C GLN A 31 -14.87 0.38 -11.44
N PHE A 32 -15.02 -0.61 -10.56
CA PHE A 32 -14.77 -2.02 -10.85
C PHE A 32 -13.39 -2.31 -11.47
N LYS A 33 -12.33 -1.60 -11.04
CA LYS A 33 -10.97 -1.83 -11.56
C LYS A 33 -10.31 -3.03 -10.87
N THR A 34 -9.28 -3.57 -11.51
CA THR A 34 -8.46 -4.66 -10.97
C THR A 34 -6.99 -4.23 -11.02
N GLY A 35 -6.24 -4.47 -9.95
CA GLY A 35 -4.84 -4.05 -9.86
C GLY A 35 -4.27 -4.17 -8.45
N ILE A 36 -3.01 -3.77 -8.30
CA ILE A 36 -2.32 -3.70 -7.01
C ILE A 36 -2.17 -2.24 -6.62
N ILE A 37 -2.51 -1.91 -5.37
CA ILE A 37 -2.27 -0.60 -4.78
C ILE A 37 -1.27 -0.76 -3.64
N TYR A 38 -0.29 0.12 -3.57
CA TYR A 38 0.66 0.25 -2.48
C TYR A 38 0.43 1.59 -1.79
N ILE A 39 -0.06 1.56 -0.56
CA ILE A 39 -0.23 2.73 0.29
C ILE A 39 1.05 2.92 1.10
N GLY A 40 1.73 4.04 0.87
CA GLY A 40 2.97 4.38 1.56
C GLY A 40 3.77 5.44 0.82
N GLY A 41 4.70 6.06 1.54
CA GLY A 41 5.52 7.16 1.06
C GLY A 41 6.98 7.00 1.45
N ALA A 42 7.86 7.73 0.77
CA ALA A 42 9.31 7.64 0.96
C ALA A 42 9.79 8.13 2.33
N TRP A 43 8.95 8.91 3.03
CA TRP A 43 9.18 9.38 4.40
C TRP A 43 9.11 8.26 5.46
N CYS A 44 8.51 7.11 5.13
CA CYS A 44 8.36 5.98 6.05
C CYS A 44 9.52 4.98 5.90
N LYS A 45 10.22 4.68 7.00
CA LYS A 45 11.32 3.70 7.02
C LYS A 45 10.88 2.31 6.57
N ASN A 46 9.72 1.85 7.06
CA ASN A 46 9.17 0.54 6.70
C ASN A 46 8.79 0.47 5.22
N CYS A 47 8.37 1.60 4.63
CA CYS A 47 8.13 1.72 3.20
C CYS A 47 9.42 1.59 2.37
N GLN A 48 10.51 2.21 2.84
CA GLN A 48 11.83 2.06 2.21
C GLN A 48 12.28 0.60 2.23
N ALA A 49 12.12 -0.10 3.36
CA ALA A 49 12.54 -1.49 3.52
C ALA A 49 11.89 -2.45 2.50
N ILE A 50 10.61 -2.27 2.17
CA ILE A 50 9.88 -3.24 1.35
C ILE A 50 9.88 -2.93 -0.16
N VAL A 51 10.15 -1.69 -0.58
CA VAL A 51 9.83 -1.21 -1.94
C VAL A 51 10.58 -1.97 -3.03
N ALA A 52 11.85 -2.31 -2.79
CA ALA A 52 12.69 -3.03 -3.74
C ALA A 52 12.21 -4.48 -3.92
N LEU A 53 11.87 -5.13 -2.80
CA LEU A 53 11.36 -6.50 -2.77
C LEU A 53 9.97 -6.59 -3.40
N LEU A 54 9.12 -5.60 -3.15
CA LEU A 54 7.81 -5.46 -3.79
C LEU A 54 7.95 -5.32 -5.32
N ASN A 55 8.86 -4.47 -5.80
CA ASN A 55 9.14 -4.32 -7.23
C ASN A 55 9.62 -5.63 -7.88
N LYS A 56 10.62 -6.29 -7.27
CA LYS A 56 11.15 -7.58 -7.76
C LYS A 56 10.06 -8.65 -7.82
N THR A 57 9.25 -8.75 -6.77
CA THR A 57 8.18 -9.76 -6.67
C THR A 57 7.05 -9.49 -7.66
N ALA A 58 6.68 -8.21 -7.87
CA ALA A 58 5.69 -7.81 -8.85
C ALA A 58 6.14 -8.17 -10.27
N LYS A 59 7.40 -7.84 -10.64
CA LYS A 59 7.98 -8.22 -11.94
C LYS A 59 8.00 -9.73 -12.16
N ALA A 60 8.47 -10.49 -11.17
CA ALA A 60 8.48 -11.96 -11.22
C ALA A 60 7.06 -12.54 -11.40
N SER A 61 6.04 -11.88 -10.83
CA SER A 61 4.64 -12.27 -10.93
C SER A 61 3.93 -11.74 -12.19
N LYS A 62 4.65 -11.07 -13.09
CA LYS A 62 4.14 -10.42 -14.31
C LYS A 62 3.12 -9.31 -14.01
N ILE A 63 3.23 -8.66 -12.86
CA ILE A 63 2.49 -7.43 -12.54
C ILE A 63 3.26 -6.26 -13.15
N ARG A 64 2.65 -5.57 -14.11
CA ARG A 64 3.29 -4.46 -14.84
C ARG A 64 3.18 -3.12 -14.13
N THR A 65 2.21 -2.97 -13.25
CA THR A 65 1.95 -1.71 -12.56
C THR A 65 1.49 -1.97 -11.13
N VAL A 66 2.14 -1.32 -10.18
CA VAL A 66 1.70 -1.17 -8.80
C VAL A 66 1.37 0.31 -8.60
N TYR A 67 0.12 0.62 -8.31
CA TYR A 67 -0.30 2.00 -8.10
C TYR A 67 0.09 2.44 -6.70
N ASN A 68 0.96 3.44 -6.58
CA ASN A 68 1.38 3.96 -5.28
C ASN A 68 0.52 5.15 -4.87
N TYR A 69 -0.02 5.12 -3.66
CA TYR A 69 -0.72 6.24 -3.04
C TYR A 69 0.00 6.62 -1.74
N ASP A 70 0.52 7.84 -1.68
CA ASP A 70 1.07 8.40 -0.46
C ASP A 70 -0.07 9.11 0.30
N PRO A 71 -0.39 8.71 1.55
CA PRO A 71 -1.39 9.42 2.35
C PRO A 71 -0.90 10.78 2.84
N HIS A 72 0.39 11.09 2.74
CA HIS A 72 0.91 12.42 3.02
C HIS A 72 0.73 13.36 1.82
N PHE A 73 0.27 14.57 2.09
CA PHE A 73 0.10 15.62 1.08
C PHE A 73 0.27 17.00 1.69
N ILE A 74 0.53 17.98 0.82
CA ILE A 74 0.54 19.39 1.20
C ILE A 74 -0.87 19.97 1.01
N ASN A 75 -1.46 20.49 2.08
CA ASN A 75 -2.79 21.10 2.02
C ASN A 75 -2.74 22.52 1.39
N VAL A 76 -3.91 23.17 1.27
CA VAL A 76 -4.01 24.53 0.70
C VAL A 76 -3.31 25.61 1.53
N PHE A 77 -3.03 25.31 2.81
CA PHE A 77 -2.30 26.17 3.74
C PHE A 77 -0.79 25.91 3.73
N LYS A 78 -0.31 25.03 2.83
CA LYS A 78 1.10 24.61 2.70
C LYS A 78 1.63 23.81 3.89
N GLU A 79 0.75 23.11 4.58
CA GLU A 79 1.10 22.25 5.71
C GLU A 79 1.21 20.80 5.24
N GLU A 80 2.16 20.06 5.80
CA GLU A 80 2.27 18.61 5.64
C GLU A 80 1.19 17.93 6.48
N VAL A 81 0.34 17.15 5.81
CA VAL A 81 -0.79 16.46 6.42
C VAL A 81 -0.74 14.98 6.05
N ASP A 82 -0.95 14.10 7.03
CA ASP A 82 -1.28 12.71 6.79
C ASP A 82 -2.81 12.54 6.81
N LEU A 83 -3.38 12.06 5.70
CA LEU A 83 -4.82 11.78 5.61
C LEU A 83 -5.32 10.89 6.76
N ARG A 84 -4.47 9.99 7.27
CA ARG A 84 -4.80 9.03 8.32
C ARG A 84 -5.00 9.70 9.69
N ASP A 85 -4.53 10.93 9.88
CA ASP A 85 -4.66 11.64 11.16
C ASP A 85 -6.02 12.33 11.32
N CYS A 86 -6.81 12.42 10.23
CA CYS A 86 -8.19 12.96 10.27
C CYS A 86 -8.29 14.34 10.93
N GLY A 87 -7.33 15.23 10.64
CA GLY A 87 -7.19 16.53 11.31
C GLY A 87 -8.37 17.49 11.13
N ASP A 88 -9.16 17.33 10.06
CA ASP A 88 -10.37 18.11 9.80
C ASP A 88 -11.52 17.23 9.29
N LEU A 89 -12.70 17.83 9.08
CA LEU A 89 -13.89 17.10 8.61
C LEU A 89 -13.68 16.49 7.20
N GLU A 90 -12.99 17.19 6.31
CA GLU A 90 -12.79 16.73 4.93
C GLU A 90 -11.88 15.49 4.90
N THR A 91 -10.73 15.56 5.59
CA THR A 91 -9.78 14.45 5.73
C THR A 91 -10.43 13.27 6.44
N LYS A 92 -11.21 13.51 7.50
CA LYS A 92 -11.98 12.47 8.20
C LYS A 92 -12.96 11.74 7.28
N LEU A 93 -13.73 12.47 6.48
CA LEU A 93 -14.69 11.87 5.54
C LEU A 93 -13.98 11.10 4.41
N LYS A 94 -12.90 11.68 3.86
CA LYS A 94 -12.08 11.00 2.83
C LYS A 94 -11.45 9.72 3.36
N TYR A 95 -10.90 9.78 4.57
CA TYR A 95 -10.26 8.63 5.20
C TYR A 95 -11.28 7.54 5.56
N TYR A 96 -12.42 7.92 6.14
CA TYR A 96 -13.52 7.00 6.40
C TYR A 96 -13.96 6.27 5.13
N ALA A 97 -14.22 7.01 4.04
CA ALA A 97 -14.65 6.42 2.78
C ALA A 97 -13.60 5.46 2.20
N LEU A 98 -12.31 5.78 2.37
CA LEU A 98 -11.22 4.89 1.97
C LEU A 98 -11.24 3.59 2.80
N VAL A 99 -11.23 3.69 4.13
CA VAL A 99 -11.24 2.55 5.06
C VAL A 99 -12.45 1.64 4.81
N GLU A 100 -13.63 2.25 4.62
CA GLU A 100 -14.89 1.54 4.32
C GLU A 100 -14.79 0.77 2.99
N LYS A 101 -14.35 1.42 1.90
CA LYS A 101 -14.22 0.77 0.59
C LYS A 101 -13.17 -0.32 0.55
N VAL A 102 -12.10 -0.13 1.32
CA VAL A 102 -11.04 -1.12 1.46
C VAL A 102 -11.49 -2.27 2.38
N GLY A 103 -12.48 -2.04 3.25
CA GLY A 103 -12.99 -3.02 4.20
C GLY A 103 -12.00 -3.32 5.33
N PHE A 104 -11.13 -2.37 5.66
CA PHE A 104 -10.10 -2.53 6.69
C PHE A 104 -10.72 -2.46 8.09
N LYS A 105 -10.27 -3.35 8.97
CA LYS A 105 -10.68 -3.43 10.37
C LYS A 105 -9.44 -3.57 11.24
N SER A 106 -9.40 -2.84 12.34
CA SER A 106 -8.35 -2.88 13.36
C SER A 106 -8.94 -2.39 14.68
N ASP A 107 -8.40 -2.87 15.80
CA ASP A 107 -8.68 -2.32 17.12
C ASP A 107 -7.88 -1.03 17.38
N GLU A 108 -6.83 -0.79 16.58
CA GLU A 108 -6.12 0.49 16.55
C GLU A 108 -6.94 1.52 15.76
N LEU A 109 -7.33 2.60 16.45
CA LEU A 109 -8.18 3.65 15.91
C LEU A 109 -7.38 4.95 15.74
N VAL A 110 -7.79 5.76 14.77
CA VAL A 110 -7.31 7.15 14.69
C VAL A 110 -7.81 7.90 15.93
N VAL A 111 -6.91 8.64 16.59
CA VAL A 111 -7.17 9.43 17.81
C VAL A 111 -8.45 10.26 17.65
N ASP A 112 -9.30 10.24 18.67
CA ASP A 112 -10.59 10.94 18.71
C ASP A 112 -11.58 10.55 17.59
N THR A 113 -11.44 9.34 17.05
CA THR A 113 -12.38 8.77 16.08
C THR A 113 -12.70 7.29 16.38
N LEU A 114 -13.65 6.74 15.64
CA LEU A 114 -13.92 5.30 15.58
C LEU A 114 -13.44 4.66 14.27
N ILE A 115 -12.53 5.33 13.55
CA ILE A 115 -12.05 4.87 12.24
C ILE A 115 -10.78 4.04 12.47
N PRO A 116 -10.73 2.78 12.00
CA PRO A 116 -9.50 1.98 12.04
C PRO A 116 -8.32 2.69 11.38
N ARG A 117 -7.17 2.71 12.05
CA ARG A 117 -5.93 3.29 11.53
C ARG A 117 -5.20 2.28 10.64
N MET A 118 -5.24 2.51 9.33
CA MET A 118 -4.51 1.71 8.35
C MET A 118 -2.99 1.88 8.53
N PRO A 119 -2.24 0.76 8.67
CA PRO A 119 -0.78 0.80 8.70
C PRO A 119 -0.20 1.28 7.37
N VAL A 120 0.99 1.84 7.44
CA VAL A 120 1.84 2.17 6.29
C VAL A 120 3.20 1.54 6.54
N PRO A 121 3.70 0.66 5.64
CA PRO A 121 3.16 0.31 4.33
C PRO A 121 1.94 -0.62 4.35
N MET A 122 1.09 -0.53 3.33
CA MET A 122 0.05 -1.52 3.03
C MET A 122 -0.08 -1.79 1.52
N ILE A 123 -0.09 -3.06 1.13
CA ILE A 123 -0.31 -3.51 -0.25
C ILE A 123 -1.70 -4.13 -0.36
N LEU A 124 -2.53 -3.58 -1.22
CA LEU A 124 -3.89 -4.04 -1.51
C LEU A 124 -3.94 -4.78 -2.85
N GLY A 125 -4.64 -5.91 -2.87
CA GLY A 125 -5.09 -6.54 -4.09
C GLY A 125 -6.52 -6.12 -4.37
N ILE A 126 -6.74 -5.40 -5.47
CA ILE A 126 -8.08 -4.97 -5.90
C ILE A 126 -8.54 -5.82 -7.08
N LYS A 127 -9.77 -6.33 -7.02
CA LYS A 127 -10.40 -7.11 -8.08
C LYS A 127 -11.84 -6.68 -8.26
N ASN A 128 -12.15 -6.17 -9.44
CA ASN A 128 -13.48 -5.62 -9.77
C ASN A 128 -13.96 -4.60 -8.72
N GLY A 129 -13.07 -3.71 -8.28
CA GLY A 129 -13.37 -2.67 -7.28
C GLY A 129 -13.32 -3.14 -5.82
N SER A 130 -13.34 -4.45 -5.56
CA SER A 130 -13.27 -5.00 -4.20
C SER A 130 -11.82 -5.27 -3.78
N CYS A 131 -11.49 -4.93 -2.53
CA CYS A 131 -10.28 -5.44 -1.90
C CYS A 131 -10.44 -6.95 -1.63
N ILE A 132 -9.52 -7.76 -2.13
CA ILE A 132 -9.52 -9.22 -1.98
C ILE A 132 -8.40 -9.74 -1.08
N GLY A 133 -7.57 -8.84 -0.57
CA GLY A 133 -6.45 -9.18 0.28
C GLY A 133 -5.53 -7.98 0.53
N MET A 134 -4.80 -8.08 1.63
CA MET A 134 -3.91 -7.04 2.15
C MET A 134 -2.62 -7.69 2.61
N VAL A 135 -1.51 -6.98 2.45
CA VAL A 135 -0.22 -7.30 3.08
C VAL A 135 0.31 -6.01 3.71
N SER A 136 0.62 -6.04 4.99
CA SER A 136 1.21 -4.94 5.75
C SER A 136 2.13 -5.50 6.83
N GLY A 137 3.00 -4.65 7.37
CA GLY A 137 3.90 -5.00 8.47
C GLY A 137 4.92 -3.89 8.72
N GLU A 138 5.54 -3.93 9.89
CA GLU A 138 6.57 -2.98 10.32
C GLU A 138 7.94 -3.63 10.11
N TYR A 139 8.47 -3.44 8.90
CA TYR A 139 9.69 -4.12 8.46
C TYR A 139 10.91 -3.22 8.48
N VAL A 140 12.02 -3.80 8.89
CA VAL A 140 13.38 -3.28 8.69
C VAL A 140 14.07 -4.17 7.65
N LEU A 141 14.92 -3.56 6.81
CA LEU A 141 15.79 -4.28 5.88
C LEU A 141 17.24 -3.96 6.24
N ASP A 142 18.00 -4.98 6.59
CA ASP A 142 19.43 -4.87 6.90
C ASP A 142 20.25 -5.97 6.20
N GLN A 143 21.43 -6.30 6.73
CA GLN A 143 22.33 -7.31 6.17
C GLN A 143 21.79 -8.74 6.32
N GLU A 144 20.95 -8.99 7.32
CA GLU A 144 20.37 -10.30 7.62
C GLU A 144 19.09 -10.55 6.80
N GLY A 145 18.47 -9.50 6.28
CA GLY A 145 17.29 -9.60 5.41
C GLY A 145 16.17 -8.67 5.85
N LEU A 146 14.95 -8.99 5.41
CA LEU A 146 13.74 -8.25 5.80
C LEU A 146 13.14 -8.89 7.05
N HIS A 147 13.08 -8.17 8.15
CA HIS A 147 12.55 -8.68 9.42
C HIS A 147 11.66 -7.63 10.10
N GLU A 148 10.83 -8.05 11.05
CA GLU A 148 10.04 -7.11 11.86
C GLU A 148 10.94 -6.30 12.81
N GLU A 149 10.53 -5.07 13.13
CA GLU A 149 11.25 -4.23 14.09
C GLU A 149 11.33 -4.92 15.46
N GLY A 150 12.55 -5.06 16.00
CA GLY A 150 12.80 -5.81 17.25
C GLY A 150 12.93 -7.33 17.08
N CYS A 151 12.77 -7.86 15.87
CA CYS A 151 13.06 -9.26 15.53
C CYS A 151 14.42 -9.38 14.82
N CYS A 152 15.05 -10.56 14.85
CA CYS A 152 16.27 -10.87 14.09
C CYS A 152 16.08 -12.02 13.08
N GLU A 153 14.87 -12.57 12.97
CA GLU A 153 14.58 -13.64 12.02
C GLU A 153 14.27 -13.06 10.64
N ASP A 154 14.99 -13.52 9.60
CA ASP A 154 14.71 -13.13 8.23
C ASP A 154 13.34 -13.64 7.77
N GLN A 155 12.44 -12.71 7.49
CA GLN A 155 11.09 -12.94 6.99
C GLN A 155 10.94 -12.63 5.49
N THR A 156 12.05 -12.42 4.77
CA THR A 156 12.03 -12.10 3.33
C THR A 156 11.19 -13.08 2.53
N GLU A 157 11.39 -14.39 2.71
CA GLU A 157 10.65 -15.41 1.98
C GLU A 157 9.15 -15.40 2.33
N GLN A 158 8.83 -15.20 3.61
CA GLN A 158 7.46 -15.13 4.08
C GLN A 158 6.72 -13.92 3.48
N PHE A 159 7.36 -12.75 3.49
CA PHE A 159 6.81 -11.54 2.88
C PHE A 159 6.60 -11.72 1.36
N VAL A 160 7.60 -12.27 0.65
CA VAL A 160 7.49 -12.58 -0.79
C VAL A 160 6.36 -13.57 -1.06
N SER A 161 6.18 -14.58 -0.21
CA SER A 161 5.10 -15.56 -0.31
C SER A 161 3.72 -14.90 -0.19
N LYS A 162 3.52 -14.04 0.83
CA LYS A 162 2.28 -13.26 1.02
C LYS A 162 1.96 -12.39 -0.21
N LEU A 163 2.97 -11.72 -0.77
CA LEU A 163 2.80 -10.92 -2.00
C LEU A 163 2.42 -11.78 -3.21
N LYS A 164 3.10 -12.92 -3.43
CA LYS A 164 2.79 -13.82 -4.54
C LYS A 164 1.37 -14.37 -4.44
N GLU A 165 0.92 -14.73 -3.23
CA GLU A 165 -0.45 -15.18 -2.99
C GLU A 165 -1.46 -14.08 -3.35
N LEU A 166 -1.23 -12.85 -2.89
CA LEU A 166 -2.07 -11.70 -3.21
C LEU A 166 -2.15 -11.46 -4.73
N PHE A 167 -1.00 -11.45 -5.42
CA PHE A 167 -0.93 -11.23 -6.86
C PHE A 167 -1.61 -12.34 -7.65
N LYS A 168 -1.52 -13.59 -7.17
CA LYS A 168 -2.25 -14.72 -7.76
C LYS A 168 -3.77 -14.49 -7.65
N LYS A 169 -4.30 -14.16 -6.46
CA LYS A 169 -5.74 -13.89 -6.26
C LYS A 169 -6.27 -12.80 -7.19
N VAL A 170 -5.49 -11.73 -7.39
CA VAL A 170 -5.84 -10.62 -8.30
C VAL A 170 -5.88 -11.07 -9.76
N LYS A 171 -4.96 -11.95 -10.18
CA LYS A 171 -4.86 -12.45 -11.57
C LYS A 171 -5.81 -13.59 -11.90
N GLU A 172 -6.32 -14.31 -10.91
CA GLU A 172 -7.24 -15.43 -11.14
C GLU A 172 -8.46 -14.96 -11.94
N LYS A 173 -8.81 -15.68 -13.02
CA LYS A 173 -10.06 -15.42 -13.72
C LYS A 173 -11.22 -15.69 -12.77
N ASN A 174 -12.28 -14.88 -12.83
CA ASN A 174 -13.53 -15.23 -12.15
C ASN A 174 -13.96 -16.59 -12.68
N ARG A 175 -13.99 -17.61 -11.81
CA ARG A 175 -14.70 -18.86 -12.12
C ARG A 175 -16.16 -18.47 -12.14
N GLY A 176 -16.70 -18.21 -13.33
CA GLY A 176 -18.12 -18.05 -13.50
C GLY A 176 -18.79 -19.29 -12.93
N ARG A 177 -19.70 -19.12 -11.98
CA ARG A 177 -20.77 -20.08 -11.80
C ARG A 177 -21.55 -20.04 -13.11
N MET A 178 -21.33 -21.05 -13.95
CA MET A 178 -22.30 -21.44 -14.97
C MET A 178 -23.59 -21.85 -14.28
#